data_AF-A0AAV4TZF2-F1
#
_entry.id   AF-A0AAV4TZF2-F1
#
_cell.length_a   1.000
_cell.length_b   1.000
_cell.length_c   1.000
_cell.angle_alpha   90.00
_cell.angle_beta   90.00
_cell.angle_gamma   90.00
#
_symmetry.space_group_name_H-M   'P 1'
#
loop_
_entity.id
_entity.type
_entity.pdbx_description
1 polymer ?
#
loop_
_entity_poly.entity_id
_entity_poly.type
_entity_poly.pdbx_seq_one_letter_code
_entity_poly.pdbx_strand_id
1 'polypeptide(L)'
;MLSGILRCIYHIFTGRQRVVLDWSTYFKQLAPTGIASALDIGLSNWSFEFITISLYTMTKSTCIIFILGFSLLFGLEKKRYSLIIVVGLIAAGLFMFTYQSTQFNLDGFLLVLTASFLAGLRWTLAQMVIQRKEIGLGNPVDMIYHVQPWMVIGIPIATTEKVFRYKEVNVVLTTLGYILLGSVIAFLMELSEYLLLLFTSSLTLSIAGVFKEVCTLYLAVKYTGDRMTTINFIGLIVCLIGITLHVILKALDTNGDLEKEKEHQGWQQLLSKNGIDADDDEEDVIFETIPSARL
;
A
#
# COMPACT_ATOMS: atom_id res chain seq x y z
N MET A 1 -15.38 -8.02 -12.55
CA MET A 1 -16.82 -8.08 -12.92
C MET A 1 -17.66 -7.13 -12.06
N LEU A 2 -17.55 -7.16 -10.71
CA LEU A 2 -18.25 -6.22 -9.82
C LEU A 2 -17.92 -4.74 -10.09
N SER A 3 -16.64 -4.41 -10.25
CA SER A 3 -16.18 -3.08 -10.67
C SER A 3 -16.79 -2.61 -12.00
N GLY A 4 -16.99 -3.54 -12.94
CA GLY A 4 -17.64 -3.26 -14.22
C GLY A 4 -19.12 -2.94 -14.10
N ILE A 5 -19.84 -3.63 -13.22
CA ILE A 5 -21.24 -3.34 -12.91
C ILE A 5 -21.37 -2.00 -12.19
N LEU A 6 -20.52 -1.73 -11.19
CA LEU A 6 -20.48 -0.44 -10.49
C LEU A 6 -20.16 0.71 -11.46
N ARG A 7 -19.20 0.51 -12.36
CA ARG A 7 -18.84 1.46 -13.41
C ARG A 7 -19.98 1.68 -14.40
N CYS A 8 -20.76 0.64 -14.70
CA CYS A 8 -21.95 0.75 -15.55
C CYS A 8 -23.06 1.56 -14.85
N ILE A 9 -23.30 1.31 -13.56
CA ILE A 9 -24.26 2.07 -12.74
C ILE A 9 -23.82 3.53 -12.60
N TYR A 10 -22.52 3.77 -12.36
CA TYR A 10 -21.94 5.11 -12.28
C TYR A 10 -22.01 5.83 -13.63
N HIS A 11 -21.74 5.14 -14.74
CA HIS A 11 -21.88 5.71 -16.09
C HIS A 11 -23.33 6.09 -16.41
N ILE A 12 -24.30 5.29 -15.96
CA ILE A 12 -25.73 5.59 -16.12
C ILE A 12 -26.15 6.81 -15.29
N PHE A 13 -25.53 7.03 -14.12
CA PHE A 13 -25.89 8.14 -13.22
C PHE A 13 -25.16 9.46 -13.50
N THR A 14 -23.88 9.43 -13.89
CA THR A 14 -23.03 10.64 -13.90
C THR A 14 -22.63 11.15 -15.29
N GLY A 15 -22.91 10.41 -16.37
CA GLY A 15 -22.75 10.86 -17.77
C GLY A 15 -21.34 11.32 -18.20
N ARG A 16 -20.29 11.14 -17.38
CA ARG A 16 -18.92 11.61 -17.66
C ARG A 16 -18.21 10.73 -18.70
N GLN A 17 -17.46 11.38 -19.59
CA GLN A 17 -16.72 10.71 -20.65
C GLN A 17 -15.58 9.83 -20.13
N ARG A 18 -15.35 8.76 -20.89
CA ARG A 18 -14.43 7.65 -20.62
C ARG A 18 -13.00 8.13 -20.83
N VAL A 19 -12.14 7.89 -19.83
CA VAL A 19 -10.70 8.00 -20.02
C VAL A 19 -10.23 6.74 -20.73
N VAL A 20 -9.95 6.86 -22.02
CA VAL A 20 -9.38 5.79 -22.84
C VAL A 20 -7.87 5.91 -22.71
N LEU A 21 -7.25 5.02 -21.94
CA LEU A 21 -5.80 4.90 -21.89
C LEU A 21 -5.28 4.29 -23.19
N ASP A 22 -4.12 4.78 -23.64
CA ASP A 22 -3.37 4.14 -24.73
C ASP A 22 -2.87 2.75 -24.31
N TRP A 23 -2.99 1.77 -25.20
CA TRP A 23 -2.72 0.34 -24.92
C TRP A 23 -1.27 0.07 -24.52
N SER A 24 -0.32 0.85 -25.04
CA SER A 24 1.11 0.73 -24.72
C SER A 24 1.40 1.18 -23.27
N THR A 25 0.84 2.32 -22.86
CA THR A 25 0.92 2.85 -21.50
C THR A 25 0.17 1.95 -20.51
N TYR A 26 -0.99 1.45 -20.94
CA TYR A 26 -1.80 0.51 -20.19
C TYR A 26 -1.03 -0.76 -19.81
N PHE A 27 -0.37 -1.38 -20.79
CA PHE A 27 0.41 -2.59 -20.58
C PHE A 27 1.69 -2.32 -19.76
N LYS A 28 2.43 -1.26 -20.06
CA LYS A 28 3.71 -0.98 -19.39
C LYS A 28 3.58 -0.51 -17.95
N GLN A 29 2.48 0.16 -17.60
CA GLN A 29 2.30 0.74 -16.25
C GLN A 29 1.39 -0.09 -15.34
N LEU A 30 0.30 -0.68 -15.87
CA LEU A 30 -0.66 -1.42 -15.04
C LEU A 30 -0.35 -2.92 -14.94
N ALA A 31 0.25 -3.54 -15.96
CA ALA A 31 0.55 -4.98 -15.90
C ALA A 31 1.55 -5.34 -14.79
N PRO A 32 2.66 -4.60 -14.57
CA PRO A 32 3.58 -4.91 -13.47
C PRO A 32 2.91 -4.82 -12.10
N THR A 33 2.06 -3.81 -11.91
CA THR A 33 1.26 -3.62 -10.69
C THR A 33 0.29 -4.78 -10.47
N GLY A 34 -0.44 -5.20 -11.50
CA GLY A 34 -1.40 -6.31 -11.41
C GLY A 34 -0.74 -7.67 -11.19
N ILE A 35 0.40 -7.95 -11.83
CA ILE A 35 1.18 -9.18 -11.64
C ILE A 35 1.74 -9.22 -10.21
N ALA A 36 2.35 -8.12 -9.74
CA ALA A 36 2.84 -8.02 -8.37
C ALA A 36 1.72 -8.27 -7.35
N SER A 37 0.51 -7.76 -7.62
CA SER A 37 -0.68 -8.00 -6.79
C SER A 37 -1.10 -9.47 -6.75
N ALA A 38 -1.13 -10.13 -7.91
CA ALA A 38 -1.53 -11.52 -7.98
C ALA A 38 -0.54 -12.45 -7.27
N LEU A 39 0.75 -12.22 -7.46
CA LEU A 39 1.81 -12.97 -6.80
C LEU A 39 1.82 -12.70 -5.29
N ASP A 40 1.65 -11.44 -4.87
CA ASP A 40 1.47 -11.05 -3.47
C ASP A 40 0.34 -11.86 -2.81
N ILE A 41 -0.86 -11.85 -3.40
CA ILE A 41 -2.03 -12.57 -2.87
C ILE A 41 -1.78 -14.08 -2.84
N GLY A 42 -1.24 -14.66 -3.91
CA GLY A 42 -1.03 -16.09 -4.01
C GLY A 42 0.03 -16.61 -3.02
N LEU A 43 1.18 -15.95 -2.92
CA LEU A 43 2.23 -16.32 -1.96
C LEU A 43 1.78 -16.09 -0.51
N SER A 44 1.02 -15.01 -0.27
CA SER A 44 0.40 -14.76 1.05
C SER A 44 -0.54 -15.88 1.45
N ASN A 45 -1.42 -16.31 0.55
CA ASN A 45 -2.36 -17.39 0.82
C ASN A 45 -1.65 -18.74 1.00
N TRP A 46 -0.61 -19.02 0.21
CA TRP A 46 0.19 -20.24 0.35
C TRP A 46 0.91 -20.26 1.71
N SER A 47 1.38 -19.12 2.20
CA SER A 47 2.07 -19.06 3.49
C SER A 47 1.21 -19.53 4.68
N PHE A 48 -0.12 -19.39 4.62
CA PHE A 48 -1.02 -19.85 5.69
C PHE A 48 -1.01 -21.37 5.89
N GLU A 49 -0.51 -22.14 4.92
CA GLU A 49 -0.29 -23.58 5.10
C GLU A 49 0.87 -23.87 6.08
N PHE A 50 1.82 -22.94 6.21
CA PHE A 50 3.06 -23.14 6.95
C PHE A 50 3.18 -22.32 8.23
N ILE A 51 2.52 -21.17 8.32
CA ILE A 51 2.66 -20.22 9.43
C ILE A 51 1.32 -19.73 9.98
N THR A 52 1.36 -19.23 11.21
CA THR A 52 0.19 -18.71 11.93
C THR A 52 -0.22 -17.33 11.41
N ILE A 53 -1.50 -16.95 11.63
CA ILE A 53 -2.02 -15.64 11.20
C ILE A 53 -1.25 -14.49 11.86
N SER A 54 -0.82 -14.66 13.12
CA SER A 54 -0.03 -13.65 13.83
C SER A 54 1.35 -13.46 13.20
N LEU A 55 2.04 -14.56 12.88
CA LEU A 55 3.34 -14.51 12.20
C LEU A 55 3.20 -13.95 10.78
N TYR A 56 2.16 -14.35 10.05
CA TYR A 56 1.81 -13.77 8.76
C TYR A 56 1.64 -12.26 8.87
N THR A 57 0.80 -11.78 9.78
CA THR A 57 0.47 -10.35 9.94
C THR A 57 1.73 -9.54 10.29
N MET A 58 2.56 -10.07 11.20
CA MET A 58 3.82 -9.44 11.59
C MET A 58 4.81 -9.34 10.43
N THR A 59 5.08 -10.44 9.75
CA THR A 59 5.97 -10.45 8.59
C THR A 59 5.39 -9.63 7.45
N LYS A 60 4.06 -9.58 7.30
CA LYS A 60 3.38 -8.78 6.27
C LYS A 60 3.56 -7.28 6.49
N SER A 61 3.56 -6.82 7.74
CA SER A 61 3.76 -5.40 8.07
C SER A 61 5.11 -4.84 7.58
N THR A 62 6.12 -5.69 7.34
CA THR A 62 7.39 -5.27 6.68
C THR A 62 7.23 -4.77 5.25
N CYS A 63 6.04 -4.95 4.64
CA CYS A 63 5.66 -4.27 3.41
C CYS A 63 5.98 -2.77 3.47
N ILE A 64 5.82 -2.11 4.62
CA ILE A 64 6.12 -0.68 4.79
C ILE A 64 7.61 -0.39 4.51
N ILE A 65 8.51 -1.27 4.96
CA ILE A 65 9.95 -1.14 4.72
C ILE A 65 10.23 -1.22 3.20
N PHE A 66 9.59 -2.16 2.51
CA PHE A 66 9.73 -2.31 1.07
C PHE A 66 9.12 -1.15 0.29
N ILE A 67 7.95 -0.64 0.71
CA ILE A 67 7.34 0.58 0.15
C ILE A 67 8.34 1.72 0.23
N LEU A 68 8.90 1.99 1.41
CA LEU A 68 9.89 3.05 1.56
C LEU A 68 11.13 2.80 0.68
N GLY A 69 11.65 1.57 0.66
CA GLY A 69 12.81 1.21 -0.16
C GLY A 69 12.58 1.49 -1.65
N PHE A 70 11.42 1.09 -2.17
CA PHE A 70 11.04 1.36 -3.56
C PHE A 70 10.70 2.83 -3.82
N SER A 71 10.06 3.52 -2.88
CA SER A 71 9.78 4.96 -2.97
C SER A 71 11.08 5.77 -3.07
N LEU A 72 12.12 5.38 -2.32
CA LEU A 72 13.45 5.97 -2.44
C LEU A 72 14.16 5.59 -3.75
N LEU A 73 14.03 4.33 -4.19
CA LEU A 73 14.62 3.85 -5.45
C LEU A 73 14.05 4.56 -6.67
N PHE A 74 12.74 4.79 -6.68
CA PHE A 74 12.04 5.51 -7.75
C PHE A 74 12.05 7.05 -7.57
N GLY A 75 12.69 7.56 -6.52
CA GLY A 75 12.81 8.99 -6.25
C GLY A 75 11.50 9.69 -5.88
N LEU A 76 10.51 8.95 -5.37
CA LEU A 76 9.21 9.47 -4.94
C LEU A 76 9.26 10.15 -3.58
N GLU A 77 10.21 9.76 -2.71
CA GLU A 77 10.39 10.33 -1.38
C GLU A 77 11.83 10.83 -1.17
N LYS A 78 11.98 11.92 -0.42
CA LYS A 78 13.30 12.44 -0.05
C LYS A 78 13.91 11.59 1.06
N LYS A 79 15.19 11.22 0.90
CA LYS A 79 15.93 10.45 1.92
C LYS A 79 15.97 11.23 3.24
N ARG A 80 15.41 10.63 4.30
CA ARG A 80 15.38 11.19 5.64
C ARG A 80 15.87 10.17 6.67
N TYR A 81 16.78 10.59 7.54
CA TYR A 81 17.36 9.71 8.57
C TYR A 81 16.33 9.15 9.56
N SER A 82 15.25 9.90 9.84
CA SER A 82 14.15 9.43 10.71
C SER A 82 13.46 8.16 10.17
N LEU A 83 13.41 7.99 8.84
CA LEU A 83 12.80 6.81 8.22
C LEU A 83 13.68 5.56 8.38
N ILE A 84 15.00 5.73 8.41
CA ILE A 84 15.95 4.63 8.67
C ILE A 84 15.76 4.09 10.09
N ILE A 85 15.54 4.97 11.07
CA ILE A 85 15.26 4.58 12.47
C ILE A 85 13.98 3.76 12.55
N VAL A 86 12.91 4.22 11.89
CA VAL A 86 11.63 3.49 11.82
C VAL A 86 11.80 2.10 11.22
N VAL A 87 12.49 2.00 10.08
CA VAL A 87 12.76 0.72 9.42
C VAL A 87 13.54 -0.20 10.36
N GLY A 88 14.59 0.32 11.00
CA GLY A 88 15.37 -0.45 11.98
C GLY A 88 14.53 -0.96 13.13
N LEU A 89 13.59 -0.16 13.62
CA LEU A 89 12.72 -0.52 14.73
C LEU A 89 11.69 -1.60 14.35
N ILE A 90 11.08 -1.51 13.15
CA ILE A 90 10.19 -2.55 12.62
C ILE A 90 10.98 -3.86 12.37
N ALA A 91 12.18 -3.77 11.78
CA ALA A 91 13.02 -4.94 11.54
C ALA A 91 13.47 -5.62 12.84
N ALA A 92 13.86 -4.85 13.86
CA ALA A 92 14.21 -5.36 15.17
C ALA A 92 13.01 -5.99 15.89
N GLY A 93 11.85 -5.35 15.83
CA GLY A 93 10.59 -5.89 16.37
C GLY A 93 10.20 -7.21 15.73
N LEU A 94 10.29 -7.31 14.40
CA LEU A 94 10.06 -8.56 13.68
C LEU A 94 11.07 -9.64 14.09
N PHE A 95 12.36 -9.31 14.10
CA PHE A 95 13.40 -10.28 14.47
C PHE A 95 13.13 -10.87 15.86
N MET A 96 12.84 -10.00 16.84
CA MET A 96 12.48 -10.40 18.19
C MET A 96 11.17 -11.20 18.25
N PHE A 97 10.17 -10.84 17.44
CA PHE A 97 8.91 -11.58 17.34
C PHE A 97 9.09 -13.01 16.82
N THR A 98 10.00 -13.18 15.85
CA THR A 98 10.30 -14.49 15.25
C THR A 98 11.24 -15.35 16.10
N TYR A 99 11.99 -14.74 17.03
CA TYR A 99 13.00 -15.40 17.82
C TYR A 99 12.38 -16.42 18.79
N GLN A 100 12.78 -17.70 18.71
CA GLN A 100 12.23 -18.81 19.50
C GLN A 100 10.71 -19.02 19.35
N SER A 101 10.09 -18.57 18.25
CA SER A 101 8.69 -18.89 18.00
C SER A 101 8.53 -20.38 17.70
N THR A 102 7.72 -21.07 18.50
CA THR A 102 7.51 -22.53 18.43
C THR A 102 6.79 -22.98 17.15
N GLN A 103 6.15 -22.05 16.44
CA GLN A 103 5.41 -22.27 15.19
C GLN A 103 6.12 -21.63 13.98
N PHE A 104 7.42 -21.36 14.10
CA PHE A 104 8.19 -20.78 13.01
C PHE A 104 8.51 -21.84 11.96
N ASN A 105 7.99 -21.63 10.75
CA ASN A 105 8.41 -22.34 9.55
C ASN A 105 9.15 -21.36 8.63
N LEU A 106 10.40 -21.67 8.28
CA LEU A 106 11.23 -20.81 7.45
C LEU A 106 10.66 -20.62 6.04
N ASP A 107 10.11 -21.68 5.43
CA ASP A 107 9.55 -21.62 4.08
C ASP A 107 8.33 -20.69 4.05
N GLY A 108 7.43 -20.84 5.03
CA GLY A 108 6.28 -19.94 5.20
C GLY A 108 6.69 -18.49 5.47
N PHE A 109 7.72 -18.27 6.30
CA PHE A 109 8.27 -16.94 6.55
C PHE A 109 8.85 -16.30 5.28
N LEU A 110 9.63 -17.04 4.49
CA LEU A 110 10.20 -16.56 3.22
C LEU A 110 9.12 -16.28 2.17
N LEU A 111 8.06 -17.09 2.12
CA LEU A 111 6.89 -16.85 1.27
C LEU A 111 6.24 -15.51 1.62
N VAL A 112 5.99 -15.23 2.91
CA VAL A 112 5.43 -13.94 3.32
C VAL A 112 6.39 -12.80 3.06
N LEU A 113 7.68 -12.96 3.33
CA LEU A 113 8.67 -11.90 3.10
C LEU A 113 8.70 -11.51 1.61
N THR A 114 8.65 -12.49 0.72
CA THR A 114 8.55 -12.27 -0.74
C THR A 114 7.23 -11.62 -1.10
N ALA A 115 6.12 -12.06 -0.50
CA ALA A 115 4.82 -11.44 -0.70
C ALA A 115 4.79 -9.98 -0.21
N SER A 116 5.44 -9.65 0.91
CA SER A 116 5.58 -8.28 1.44
C SER A 116 6.40 -7.40 0.51
N PHE A 117 7.46 -7.95 -0.09
CA PHE A 117 8.25 -7.25 -1.11
C PHE A 117 7.39 -6.92 -2.34
N LEU A 118 6.63 -7.89 -2.85
CA LEU A 118 5.72 -7.68 -3.98
C LEU A 118 4.58 -6.71 -3.65
N ALA A 119 4.06 -6.77 -2.42
CA ALA A 119 3.08 -5.80 -1.92
C ALA A 119 3.65 -4.37 -1.92
N GLY A 120 4.90 -4.21 -1.48
CA GLY A 120 5.57 -2.91 -1.50
C GLY A 120 5.80 -2.38 -2.92
N LEU A 121 6.21 -3.26 -3.84
CA LEU A 121 6.32 -2.93 -5.26
C LEU A 121 4.97 -2.52 -5.86
N ARG A 122 3.92 -3.28 -5.59
CA ARG A 122 2.54 -2.97 -6.01
C ARG A 122 2.11 -1.59 -5.56
N TRP A 123 2.26 -1.28 -4.27
CA TRP A 123 1.85 0.00 -3.70
C TRP A 123 2.62 1.18 -4.28
N THR A 124 3.94 1.05 -4.47
CA THR A 124 4.77 2.11 -5.06
C THR A 124 4.48 2.33 -6.53
N LEU A 125 4.30 1.26 -7.32
CA LEU A 125 3.88 1.38 -8.72
C LEU A 125 2.47 1.99 -8.85
N ALA A 126 1.54 1.56 -8.00
CA ALA A 126 0.20 2.16 -7.94
C ALA A 126 0.27 3.65 -7.61
N GLN A 127 1.12 4.05 -6.65
CA GLN A 127 1.37 5.45 -6.32
C GLN A 127 1.92 6.23 -7.52
N MET A 128 2.91 5.69 -8.25
CA MET A 128 3.46 6.32 -9.46
C MET A 128 2.41 6.55 -10.55
N VAL A 129 1.50 5.58 -10.73
CA VAL A 129 0.44 5.68 -11.73
C VAL A 129 -0.61 6.72 -11.34
N ILE A 130 -1.00 6.76 -10.06
CA ILE A 130 -1.98 7.73 -9.56
C ILE A 130 -1.42 9.16 -9.58
N GLN A 131 -0.15 9.35 -9.18
CA GLN A 131 0.46 10.67 -9.08
C GLN A 131 0.80 11.31 -10.43
N ARG A 132 0.84 10.54 -11.52
CA ARG A 132 0.97 11.08 -12.88
C ARG A 132 -0.35 11.72 -13.33
N LYS A 133 -0.44 13.06 -13.18
CA LYS A 133 -1.59 13.89 -13.60
C LYS A 133 -2.00 13.72 -15.08
N GLU A 134 -1.10 13.27 -15.95
CA GLU A 134 -1.34 13.16 -17.40
C GLU A 134 -2.33 12.06 -17.80
N ILE A 135 -2.62 11.10 -16.92
CA ILE A 135 -3.36 9.88 -17.27
C ILE A 135 -4.89 10.06 -17.10
N GLY A 136 -5.35 11.17 -16.51
CA GLY A 136 -6.79 11.43 -16.33
C GLY A 136 -7.52 10.46 -15.40
N LEU A 137 -6.81 9.52 -14.75
CA LEU A 137 -7.35 8.50 -13.86
C LEU A 137 -7.69 9.05 -12.46
N GLY A 138 -8.42 10.15 -12.41
CA GLY A 138 -8.86 10.78 -11.15
C GLY A 138 -9.90 9.96 -10.38
N ASN A 139 -10.46 8.89 -10.96
CA ASN A 139 -11.51 8.09 -10.34
C ASN A 139 -11.01 6.69 -9.90
N PRO A 140 -11.07 6.32 -8.62
CA PRO A 140 -10.59 5.05 -8.06
C PRO A 140 -11.34 3.85 -8.64
N VAL A 141 -12.61 4.04 -9.02
CA VAL A 141 -13.41 3.00 -9.66
C VAL A 141 -12.82 2.64 -11.02
N ASP A 142 -12.29 3.62 -11.76
CA ASP A 142 -11.59 3.37 -13.01
C ASP A 142 -10.26 2.66 -12.75
N MET A 143 -9.51 3.02 -11.71
CA MET A 143 -8.26 2.31 -11.37
C MET A 143 -8.52 0.84 -11.02
N ILE A 144 -9.48 0.56 -10.13
CA ILE A 144 -9.86 -0.80 -9.74
C ILE A 144 -10.29 -1.61 -10.97
N TYR A 145 -11.13 -1.02 -11.83
CA TYR A 145 -11.60 -1.68 -13.05
C TYR A 145 -10.45 -2.06 -14.00
N HIS A 146 -9.40 -1.25 -14.07
CA HIS A 146 -8.27 -1.50 -14.96
C HIS A 146 -7.17 -2.38 -14.35
N VAL A 147 -7.03 -2.44 -13.03
CA VAL A 147 -6.05 -3.30 -12.35
C VAL A 147 -6.57 -4.74 -12.20
N GLN A 148 -7.87 -4.91 -11.93
CA GLN A 148 -8.48 -6.22 -11.68
C GLN A 148 -8.30 -7.27 -12.79
N PRO A 149 -8.37 -6.95 -14.10
CA PRO A 149 -8.12 -7.93 -15.17
C PRO A 149 -6.72 -8.54 -15.10
N TRP A 150 -5.70 -7.75 -14.76
CA TRP A 150 -4.32 -8.21 -14.61
C TRP A 150 -4.14 -9.11 -13.40
N MET A 151 -4.86 -8.84 -12.31
CA MET A 151 -4.84 -9.71 -11.13
C MET A 151 -5.42 -11.09 -11.44
N VAL A 152 -6.51 -11.16 -12.21
CA VAL A 152 -7.12 -12.44 -12.63
C VAL A 152 -6.16 -13.26 -13.49
N ILE A 153 -5.40 -12.61 -14.38
CA ILE A 153 -4.41 -13.30 -15.24
C ILE A 153 -3.21 -13.80 -14.43
N GLY A 154 -2.82 -13.10 -13.36
CA GLY A 154 -1.66 -13.49 -12.55
C GLY A 154 -1.95 -14.59 -11.52
N ILE A 155 -3.20 -14.76 -11.07
CA ILE A 155 -3.58 -15.75 -10.04
C ILE A 155 -3.22 -17.20 -10.41
N PRO A 156 -3.44 -17.69 -11.65
CA PRO A 156 -3.06 -19.04 -12.07
C PRO A 156 -1.58 -19.36 -11.90
N ILE A 157 -0.72 -18.34 -11.97
CA ILE A 157 0.74 -18.48 -11.80
C ILE A 157 1.07 -18.77 -10.32
N ALA A 158 0.21 -18.34 -9.40
CA ALA A 158 0.43 -18.40 -7.96
C ALA A 158 -0.43 -19.46 -7.24
N THR A 159 -1.32 -20.17 -7.94
CA THR A 159 -2.20 -21.20 -7.35
C THR A 159 -1.82 -22.60 -7.81
N THR A 160 -1.80 -23.56 -6.88
CA THR A 160 -1.54 -24.98 -7.16
C THR A 160 -2.72 -25.64 -7.90
N GLU A 161 -2.44 -26.62 -8.78
CA GLU A 161 -3.38 -27.35 -9.65
C GLU A 161 -4.56 -28.08 -8.96
N LYS A 162 -4.72 -27.97 -7.63
CA LYS A 162 -5.70 -28.72 -6.84
C LYS A 162 -7.11 -28.09 -6.80
N VAL A 163 -7.29 -26.89 -7.34
CA VAL A 163 -8.53 -26.08 -7.19
C VAL A 163 -9.75 -26.70 -7.91
N PHE A 164 -9.56 -27.51 -8.95
CA PHE A 164 -10.65 -28.00 -9.80
C PHE A 164 -11.09 -29.46 -9.57
N ARG A 165 -10.72 -30.06 -8.43
CA ARG A 165 -10.96 -31.50 -8.19
C ARG A 165 -12.23 -31.83 -7.40
N TYR A 166 -13.32 -31.09 -7.63
CA TYR A 166 -14.61 -31.37 -6.99
C TYR A 166 -15.55 -32.05 -7.98
N LYS A 167 -16.03 -33.26 -7.64
CA LYS A 167 -16.94 -34.07 -8.47
C LYS A 167 -18.41 -33.99 -8.04
N GLU A 168 -18.70 -33.39 -6.89
CA GLU A 168 -20.06 -33.31 -6.34
C GLU A 168 -20.66 -31.90 -6.49
N VAL A 169 -21.85 -31.83 -7.09
CA VAL A 169 -22.56 -30.57 -7.41
C VAL A 169 -22.88 -29.75 -6.15
N ASN A 170 -23.25 -30.41 -5.05
CA ASN A 170 -23.59 -29.71 -3.80
C ASN A 170 -22.38 -29.03 -3.16
N VAL A 171 -21.22 -29.71 -3.14
CA VAL A 171 -19.97 -29.14 -2.63
C VAL A 171 -19.55 -27.96 -3.51
N VAL A 172 -19.67 -28.09 -4.84
CA VAL A 172 -19.37 -26.99 -5.78
C VAL A 172 -20.27 -25.77 -5.52
N LEU A 173 -21.58 -25.97 -5.31
CA LEU A 173 -22.51 -24.86 -5.07
C LEU A 173 -22.22 -24.13 -3.74
N THR A 174 -21.97 -24.88 -2.67
CA THR A 174 -21.63 -24.32 -1.36
C THR A 174 -20.28 -23.59 -1.39
N THR A 175 -19.26 -24.18 -2.01
CA THR A 175 -17.96 -23.53 -2.20
C THR A 175 -18.06 -22.27 -3.05
N LEU A 176 -18.87 -22.29 -4.12
CA LEU A 176 -19.13 -21.10 -4.93
C LEU A 176 -19.81 -20.00 -4.12
N GLY A 177 -20.76 -20.36 -3.24
CA GLY A 177 -21.39 -19.42 -2.31
C GLY A 177 -20.39 -18.74 -1.38
N TYR A 178 -19.47 -19.50 -0.76
CA TYR A 178 -18.42 -18.94 0.09
C TYR A 178 -17.44 -18.06 -0.69
N ILE A 179 -17.04 -18.47 -1.90
CA ILE A 179 -16.16 -17.68 -2.78
C ILE A 179 -16.84 -16.37 -3.17
N LEU A 180 -18.13 -16.39 -3.53
CA LEU A 180 -18.88 -15.18 -3.88
C LEU A 180 -19.00 -14.23 -2.69
N LEU A 181 -19.34 -14.74 -1.51
CA LEU A 181 -19.42 -13.93 -0.30
C LEU A 181 -18.07 -13.29 0.04
N GLY A 182 -16.99 -14.08 0.03
CA GLY A 182 -15.63 -13.58 0.25
C GLY A 182 -15.21 -12.54 -0.79
N SER A 183 -15.57 -12.75 -2.06
CA SER A 183 -15.28 -11.81 -3.15
C SER A 183 -16.01 -10.48 -2.99
N VAL A 184 -17.26 -10.48 -2.51
CA VAL A 184 -18.01 -9.25 -2.22
C VAL A 184 -17.38 -8.48 -1.06
N ILE A 185 -17.00 -9.17 0.02
CA ILE A 185 -16.33 -8.55 1.17
C ILE A 185 -14.98 -7.96 0.75
N ALA A 186 -14.18 -8.71 0.00
CA ALA A 186 -12.89 -8.24 -0.52
C ALA A 186 -13.04 -7.02 -1.42
N PHE A 187 -14.05 -7.02 -2.30
CA PHE A 187 -14.36 -5.87 -3.16
C PHE A 187 -14.77 -4.63 -2.36
N LEU A 188 -15.61 -4.78 -1.32
CA LEU A 188 -16.01 -3.66 -0.46
C LEU A 188 -14.82 -3.12 0.34
N MET A 189 -13.93 -3.99 0.82
CA MET A 189 -12.70 -3.59 1.50
C MET A 189 -11.78 -2.80 0.56
N GLU A 190 -11.53 -3.31 -0.65
CA GLU A 190 -10.72 -2.64 -1.68
C GLU A 190 -11.34 -1.29 -2.06
N LEU A 191 -12.65 -1.23 -2.31
CA LEU A 191 -13.36 0.01 -2.62
C LEU A 191 -13.25 1.02 -1.48
N SER A 192 -13.39 0.60 -0.22
CA SER A 192 -13.25 1.48 0.94
C SER A 192 -11.84 2.06 1.05
N GLU A 193 -10.82 1.26 0.77
CA GLU A 193 -9.41 1.68 0.82
C GLU A 193 -9.12 2.74 -0.24
N TYR A 194 -9.61 2.53 -1.46
CA TYR A 194 -9.50 3.52 -2.54
C TYR A 194 -10.38 4.76 -2.33
N LEU A 195 -11.57 4.64 -1.73
CA LEU A 195 -12.40 5.79 -1.37
C LEU A 195 -11.74 6.63 -0.27
N LEU A 196 -11.13 5.99 0.72
CA LEU A 196 -10.33 6.68 1.74
C LEU A 196 -9.15 7.41 1.11
N LEU A 197 -8.42 6.77 0.19
CA LEU A 197 -7.33 7.41 -0.59
C LEU A 197 -7.79 8.68 -1.32
N LEU A 198 -9.02 8.71 -1.79
CA LEU A 198 -9.57 9.79 -2.58
C LEU A 198 -10.12 10.96 -1.77
N PHE A 199 -10.93 10.66 -0.76
CA PHE A 199 -11.75 11.65 -0.08
C PHE A 199 -11.12 12.15 1.23
N THR A 200 -10.06 11.51 1.69
CA THR A 200 -9.43 11.82 2.98
C THR A 200 -8.02 12.35 2.79
N SER A 201 -7.55 13.15 3.75
CA SER A 201 -6.16 13.63 3.74
C SER A 201 -5.16 12.48 3.91
N SER A 202 -3.95 12.65 3.40
CA SER A 202 -2.83 11.70 3.61
C SER A 202 -2.67 11.29 5.09
N LEU A 203 -3.00 12.21 6.01
CA LEU A 203 -3.01 11.99 7.46
C LEU A 203 -4.09 11.00 7.92
N THR A 204 -5.36 11.21 7.56
CA THR A 204 -6.46 10.33 8.00
C THR A 204 -6.28 8.92 7.45
N LEU A 205 -5.76 8.79 6.23
CA LEU A 205 -5.42 7.49 5.65
C LEU A 205 -4.35 6.76 6.47
N SER A 206 -3.31 7.47 6.88
CA SER A 206 -2.21 6.89 7.65
C SER A 206 -2.69 6.41 9.03
N ILE A 207 -3.55 7.18 9.71
CA ILE A 207 -4.14 6.80 11.01
C ILE A 207 -5.07 5.58 10.87
N ALA A 208 -5.95 5.57 9.86
CA ALA A 208 -6.85 4.45 9.60
C ALA A 208 -6.07 3.15 9.29
N GLY A 209 -4.95 3.27 8.58
CA GLY A 209 -4.02 2.16 8.33
C GLY A 209 -3.46 1.56 9.62
N VAL A 210 -2.95 2.37 10.54
CA VAL A 210 -2.43 1.89 11.84
C VAL A 210 -3.52 1.19 12.63
N PHE A 211 -4.70 1.79 12.72
CA PHE A 211 -5.82 1.20 13.44
C PHE A 211 -6.22 -0.17 12.86
N LYS A 212 -6.29 -0.28 11.53
CA LYS A 212 -6.55 -1.54 10.82
C LYS A 212 -5.49 -2.60 11.14
N GLU A 213 -4.21 -2.24 11.10
CA GLU A 213 -3.10 -3.15 11.43
C GLU A 213 -3.18 -3.64 12.88
N VAL A 214 -3.36 -2.74 13.84
CA VAL A 214 -3.50 -3.08 15.28
C VAL A 214 -4.70 -4.00 15.51
N CYS A 215 -5.86 -3.72 14.90
CA CYS A 215 -7.05 -4.54 15.03
C CYS A 215 -6.84 -5.93 14.43
N THR A 216 -6.27 -6.01 13.24
CA THR A 216 -5.99 -7.28 12.55
C THR A 216 -5.06 -8.15 13.38
N LEU A 217 -4.03 -7.54 13.96
CA LEU A 217 -3.04 -8.22 14.80
C LEU A 217 -3.64 -8.72 16.12
N TYR A 218 -4.45 -7.88 16.79
CA TYR A 218 -5.18 -8.28 17.99
C TYR A 218 -6.12 -9.46 17.72
N LEU A 219 -6.86 -9.41 16.62
CA LEU A 219 -7.76 -10.49 16.20
C LEU A 219 -6.98 -11.76 15.85
N ALA A 220 -5.85 -11.64 15.13
CA ALA A 220 -5.00 -12.77 14.78
C ALA A 220 -4.51 -13.52 16.02
N VAL A 221 -4.03 -12.79 17.03
CA VAL A 221 -3.58 -13.35 18.31
C VAL A 221 -4.72 -14.06 19.04
N LYS A 222 -5.88 -13.41 19.15
CA LYS A 222 -7.04 -13.94 19.87
C LYS A 222 -7.62 -15.18 19.21
N TYR A 223 -7.69 -15.18 17.88
CA TYR A 223 -8.33 -16.25 17.10
C TYR A 223 -7.42 -17.45 16.87
N THR A 224 -6.11 -17.22 16.70
CA THR A 224 -5.14 -18.31 16.46
C THR A 224 -4.75 -19.02 17.75
N GLY A 225 -4.95 -18.38 18.91
CA GLY A 225 -4.56 -18.97 20.20
C GLY A 225 -3.05 -19.19 20.32
N ASP A 226 -2.26 -18.34 19.65
CA ASP A 226 -0.81 -18.51 19.54
C ASP A 226 -0.15 -18.49 20.92
N ARG A 227 0.66 -19.52 21.19
CA ARG A 227 1.51 -19.57 22.39
C ARG A 227 2.69 -18.63 22.21
N MET A 228 2.49 -17.36 22.56
CA MET A 228 3.55 -16.36 22.51
C MET A 228 4.43 -16.43 23.75
N THR A 229 5.74 -16.50 23.53
CA THR A 229 6.74 -16.27 24.58
C THR A 229 6.78 -14.79 24.94
N THR A 230 7.38 -14.46 26.09
CA THR A 230 7.57 -13.05 26.50
C THR A 230 8.39 -12.27 25.46
N ILE A 231 9.36 -12.92 24.81
CA ILE A 231 10.19 -12.29 23.77
C ILE A 231 9.33 -11.95 22.55
N ASN A 232 8.46 -12.86 22.12
CA ASN A 232 7.56 -12.60 20.99
C ASN A 232 6.62 -11.42 21.29
N PHE A 233 6.10 -11.35 22.51
CA PHE A 233 5.23 -10.26 22.93
C PHE A 233 5.96 -8.91 22.97
N ILE A 234 7.21 -8.87 23.43
CA ILE A 234 8.02 -7.64 23.38
C ILE A 234 8.30 -7.25 21.92
N GLY A 235 8.66 -8.20 21.05
CA GLY A 235 8.85 -7.95 19.62
C GLY A 235 7.61 -7.37 18.94
N LEU A 236 6.43 -7.86 19.33
CA LEU A 236 5.14 -7.32 18.89
C LEU A 236 4.97 -5.85 19.29
N ILE A 237 5.25 -5.50 20.55
CA ILE A 237 5.15 -4.11 21.02
C ILE A 237 6.14 -3.22 20.26
N VAL A 238 7.38 -3.65 20.10
CA VAL A 238 8.40 -2.89 19.36
C VAL A 238 7.94 -2.66 17.91
N CYS A 239 7.41 -3.69 17.23
CA CYS A 239 6.89 -3.53 15.87
C CYS A 239 5.75 -2.51 15.80
N LEU A 240 4.79 -2.56 16.74
CA LEU A 240 3.68 -1.61 16.81
C LEU A 240 4.15 -0.17 17.04
N ILE A 241 5.17 0.03 17.89
CA ILE A 241 5.78 1.35 18.09
C ILE A 241 6.41 1.85 16.79
N GLY A 242 7.09 0.97 16.03
CA GLY A 242 7.71 1.33 14.75
C GLY A 242 6.68 1.79 13.71
N ILE A 243 5.59 1.05 13.58
CA ILE A 243 4.48 1.39 12.68
C ILE A 243 3.83 2.71 13.10
N THR A 244 3.60 2.91 14.41
CA THR A 244 3.00 4.13 14.93
C THR A 244 3.91 5.33 14.69
N LEU A 245 5.22 5.18 14.95
CA LEU A 245 6.22 6.22 14.72
C LEU A 245 6.33 6.58 13.24
N HIS A 246 6.32 5.60 12.34
CA HIS A 246 6.29 5.83 10.89
C HIS A 246 5.17 6.79 10.49
N VAL A 247 3.96 6.53 10.99
CA VAL A 247 2.77 7.31 10.68
C VAL A 247 2.82 8.70 11.30
N ILE A 248 3.31 8.84 12.53
CA ILE A 248 3.51 10.16 13.15
C ILE A 248 4.53 10.98 12.35
N LEU A 249 5.63 10.38 11.91
CA LEU A 249 6.64 11.10 11.12
C LEU A 249 6.06 11.54 9.77
N LYS A 250 5.30 10.68 9.09
CA LYS A 250 4.61 11.02 7.84
C LYS A 250 3.55 12.12 8.02
N ALA A 251 2.86 12.12 9.16
CA ALA A 251 1.90 13.14 9.54
C ALA A 251 2.55 14.52 9.70
N LEU A 252 3.68 14.56 10.43
CA LEU A 252 4.45 15.78 10.64
C LEU A 252 4.98 16.36 9.32
N ASP A 253 5.45 15.50 8.42
CA ASP A 253 5.97 15.94 7.12
C ASP A 253 4.87 16.56 6.26
N THR A 254 3.70 15.90 6.20
CA THR A 254 2.55 16.42 5.46
C THR A 254 2.11 17.79 6.00
N ASN A 255 2.11 17.97 7.33
CA ASN A 255 1.77 19.25 7.94
C ASN A 255 2.81 20.34 7.63
N GLY A 256 4.10 20.01 7.66
CA GLY A 256 5.18 20.94 7.33
C GLY A 256 5.13 21.42 5.87
N ASP A 257 4.78 20.53 4.94
CA ASP A 257 4.61 20.92 3.53
C ASP A 257 3.41 21.85 3.33
N LEU A 258 2.28 21.59 4.01
CA LEU A 258 1.11 22.47 4.00
C LEU A 258 1.40 23.87 4.59
N GLU A 259 2.25 23.94 5.60
CA GLU A 259 2.62 25.21 6.25
C GLU A 259 3.51 26.06 5.34
N LYS A 260 4.48 25.44 4.66
CA LYS A 260 5.31 26.10 3.63
C LYS A 260 4.48 26.61 2.45
N GLU A 261 3.51 25.83 2.00
CA GLU A 261 2.64 26.23 0.88
C GLU A 261 1.77 27.44 1.25
N LYS A 262 1.23 27.48 2.47
CA LYS A 262 0.52 28.66 3.00
C LYS A 262 1.42 29.88 3.11
N GLU A 263 2.67 29.70 3.55
CA GLU A 263 3.63 30.80 3.64
C GLU A 263 3.96 31.36 2.25
N HIS A 264 4.24 30.50 1.27
CA HIS A 264 4.48 30.90 -0.13
C HIS A 264 3.28 31.64 -0.74
N GLN A 265 2.05 31.16 -0.52
CA GLN A 265 0.83 31.84 -0.96
C GLN A 265 0.67 33.20 -0.28
N GLY A 266 0.99 33.29 1.01
CA GLY A 266 1.02 34.56 1.75
C GLY A 266 2.02 35.56 1.17
N TRP A 267 3.24 35.12 0.86
CA TRP A 267 4.27 35.94 0.21
C TRP A 267 3.83 36.39 -1.20
N GLN A 268 3.26 35.51 -2.02
CA GLN A 268 2.74 35.86 -3.35
C GLN A 268 1.61 36.90 -3.26
N GLN A 269 0.70 36.75 -2.29
CA GLN A 269 -0.42 37.67 -2.12
C GLN A 269 0.04 39.04 -1.60
N LEU A 270 1.10 39.09 -0.78
CA LEU A 270 1.75 40.33 -0.33
C LEU A 270 2.49 41.04 -1.47
N LEU A 271 3.22 40.29 -2.32
CA LEU A 271 3.92 40.85 -3.49
C LEU A 271 2.94 41.45 -4.50
N SER A 272 1.85 40.73 -4.82
CA SER A 272 0.78 41.23 -5.69
C SER A 272 0.09 42.48 -5.12
N LYS A 273 -0.13 42.55 -3.80
CA LYS A 273 -0.75 43.71 -3.14
C LYS A 273 0.15 44.95 -3.12
N ASN A 274 1.47 44.77 -3.15
CA ASN A 274 2.44 45.86 -3.20
C ASN A 274 2.77 46.32 -4.64
N GLY A 275 2.08 45.79 -5.66
CA GLY A 275 2.26 46.22 -7.05
C GLY A 275 3.63 45.88 -7.64
N ILE A 276 4.29 44.86 -7.09
CA ILE A 276 5.49 44.28 -7.68
C ILE A 276 5.00 43.08 -8.47
N ASP A 277 4.57 43.32 -9.70
CA ASP A 277 4.41 42.24 -10.67
C ASP A 277 5.82 41.66 -10.86
N ALA A 278 6.00 40.41 -10.42
CA ALA A 278 7.18 39.64 -10.78
C ALA A 278 7.02 39.34 -12.27
N ASP A 279 7.45 40.28 -13.11
CA ASP A 279 7.67 40.04 -14.53
C ASP A 279 8.59 38.82 -14.65
N ASP A 280 8.14 37.91 -15.50
CA ASP A 280 8.82 36.70 -15.92
C ASP A 280 10.27 37.00 -16.33
N ASP A 281 11.25 36.69 -15.49
CA ASP A 281 12.66 36.51 -15.86
C ASP A 281 13.37 35.66 -14.79
N GLU A 282 13.10 34.35 -14.76
CA GLU A 282 14.08 33.37 -14.27
C GLU A 282 14.25 32.28 -15.34
N GLU A 283 14.98 32.63 -16.40
CA GLU A 283 15.90 31.68 -17.03
C GLU A 283 16.98 31.31 -16.00
N ASP A 284 17.13 30.00 -15.75
CA ASP A 284 18.33 29.32 -15.26
C ASP A 284 19.26 30.10 -14.29
N VAL A 285 19.02 30.01 -12.98
CA VAL A 285 20.10 30.10 -11.99
C VAL A 285 20.46 28.72 -11.46
N ILE A 286 21.38 28.14 -12.22
CA ILE A 286 22.25 27.01 -11.93
C ILE A 286 22.90 27.13 -10.52
N PHE A 287 22.87 26.02 -9.79
CA PHE A 287 23.99 25.45 -9.00
C PHE A 287 25.13 26.42 -8.61
N GLU A 288 25.12 26.93 -7.37
CA GLU A 288 26.27 27.09 -6.45
C GLU A 288 25.96 28.14 -5.39
N THR A 289 25.93 27.72 -4.12
CA THR A 289 26.62 28.39 -3.00
C THR A 289 26.34 27.61 -1.72
N ILE A 290 27.14 26.56 -1.49
CA ILE A 290 27.50 26.18 -0.13
C ILE A 290 28.67 27.09 0.24
N PRO A 291 28.55 28.02 1.21
CA PRO A 291 29.72 28.59 1.82
C PRO A 291 30.30 27.56 2.79
N SER A 292 31.46 27.02 2.42
CA SER A 292 32.37 26.36 3.32
C SER A 292 32.81 27.28 4.47
N ALA A 293 32.97 26.69 5.66
CA ALA A 293 33.66 27.18 6.87
C ALA A 293 32.84 28.13 7.77
N ARG A 294 32.70 27.90 9.09
CA ARG A 294 33.77 27.61 10.07
C ARG A 294 33.26 26.90 11.35
N LEU A 295 34.14 26.02 11.87
CA LEU A 295 34.26 25.41 13.21
C LEU A 295 33.27 24.30 13.61
#